data_AF-A0A6T8M5L6-F1
#
_entry.id   AF-A0A6T8M5L6-F1
#
_cell.length_a   1.000
_cell.length_b   1.000
_cell.length_c   1.000
_cell.angle_alpha   90.00
_cell.angle_beta   90.00
_cell.angle_gamma   90.00
#
_symmetry.space_group_name_H-M   'P 1'
#
loop_
_entity.id
_entity.type
_entity.pdbx_description
1 polymer ?
#
loop_
_entity_poly.entity_id
_entity_poly.type
_entity_poly.pdbx_seq_one_letter_code
_entity_poly.pdbx_strand_id
1 'polypeptide(L)'
;GGSLDCLGNDQKNKLISKDEILQNLSKIEEGEATHTVEQSSATLSTAETVAMKPASLHELYTKSASELNLANEYLALVRCHPVKLRSVIFHIRRMCRDLLKKYQLMEDMISANSINVISALLNRCAMYEAKPQSFKFDKMKEIEIKATQEQKRREEGKRKAYEARMLRKAKREKLDDAEYYLRQGADVPSVQTVKQLKTMQSDEKLALWKKSHSQHCMSYHLDIGGCKRDRSCAFLHVNAQGINAFEENDEVAG
;
A
#
# COMPACT_ATOMS: atom_id res chain seq x y z
N GLY A 1 -2.93 -37.22 -3.72
CA GLY A 1 -1.51 -36.95 -3.50
C GLY A 1 -0.95 -36.26 -4.72
N GLY A 2 -0.67 -34.96 -4.63
CA GLY A 2 0.08 -34.24 -5.66
C GLY A 2 1.57 -34.43 -5.38
N SER A 3 2.33 -34.88 -6.38
CA SER A 3 3.77 -35.14 -6.28
C SER A 3 4.52 -33.84 -5.93
N LEU A 4 5.32 -33.90 -4.86
CA LEU A 4 6.24 -32.86 -4.38
C LEU A 4 7.51 -32.72 -5.27
N ASP A 5 7.56 -33.41 -6.41
CA ASP A 5 8.78 -33.54 -7.20
C ASP A 5 9.08 -32.31 -8.08
N CYS A 6 8.17 -31.33 -8.15
CA CYS A 6 8.35 -30.12 -8.95
C CYS A 6 9.07 -28.97 -8.23
N LEU A 7 9.37 -29.10 -6.93
CA LEU A 7 10.03 -28.03 -6.17
C LEU A 7 11.55 -28.08 -6.33
N GLY A 8 12.18 -26.94 -6.63
CA GLY A 8 13.64 -26.82 -6.70
C GLY A 8 14.31 -27.14 -5.36
N ASN A 9 15.54 -27.66 -5.40
CA ASN A 9 16.27 -28.14 -4.21
C ASN A 9 16.35 -27.09 -3.09
N ASP A 10 16.46 -25.79 -3.41
CA ASP A 10 16.48 -24.71 -2.42
C ASP A 10 15.16 -24.56 -1.65
N GLN A 11 14.02 -24.82 -2.31
CA GLN A 11 12.72 -24.78 -1.64
C GLN A 11 12.52 -26.04 -0.79
N LYS A 12 13.00 -27.20 -1.24
CA LYS A 12 12.99 -28.44 -0.46
C LYS A 12 13.83 -28.30 0.82
N ASN A 13 15.03 -27.73 0.73
CA ASN A 13 15.90 -27.50 1.88
C ASN A 13 15.29 -26.50 2.89
N LYS A 14 14.58 -25.47 2.42
CA LYS A 14 13.85 -24.54 3.30
C LYS A 14 12.68 -25.19 4.03
N LEU A 15 11.99 -26.13 3.38
CA LEU A 15 10.89 -26.89 4.01
C LEU A 15 11.42 -27.86 5.07
N ILE A 16 12.51 -28.57 4.77
CA ILE A 16 13.18 -29.47 5.75
C ILE A 16 13.64 -28.67 6.98
N SER A 17 14.27 -27.51 6.77
CA SER A 17 14.69 -26.62 7.87
C SER A 17 13.51 -26.12 8.71
N LYS A 18 12.33 -25.90 8.10
CA LYS A 18 11.13 -25.49 8.83
C LYS A 18 10.61 -26.59 9.76
N ASP A 19 10.57 -27.84 9.29
CA ASP A 19 10.08 -28.97 10.09
C ASP A 19 11.03 -29.28 11.26
N GLU A 20 12.34 -29.15 11.05
CA GLU A 20 13.35 -29.27 12.11
C GLU A 20 13.19 -28.17 13.18
N ILE A 21 12.93 -26.93 12.77
CA ILE A 21 12.67 -25.83 13.70
C ILE A 21 11.42 -26.12 14.54
N LEU A 22 10.33 -26.62 13.92
CA LEU A 22 9.10 -26.95 14.64
C LEU A 22 9.30 -28.07 15.67
N GLN A 23 10.08 -29.10 15.34
CA GLN A 23 10.43 -30.16 16.30
C GLN A 23 11.34 -29.68 17.44
N ASN A 24 12.22 -28.72 17.17
CA ASN A 24 13.09 -28.17 18.21
C ASN A 24 12.31 -27.26 19.16
N LEU A 25 11.33 -26.49 18.64
CA LEU A 25 10.45 -25.67 19.47
C LEU A 25 9.59 -26.51 20.41
N SER A 26 9.02 -27.64 19.94
CA SER A 26 8.21 -28.52 20.81
C SER A 26 9.04 -29.13 21.95
N LYS A 27 10.30 -29.49 21.69
CA LYS A 27 11.22 -30.01 22.72
C LYS A 27 11.57 -28.98 23.79
N ILE A 28 11.66 -27.70 23.43
CA ILE A 28 11.91 -26.61 24.39
C ILE A 28 10.68 -26.41 25.29
N GLU A 29 9.48 -26.41 24.72
CA GLU A 29 8.23 -26.29 25.48
C GLU A 29 8.02 -27.47 26.46
N GLU A 30 8.39 -28.68 26.06
CA GLU A 30 8.37 -29.86 26.95
C GLU A 30 9.44 -29.81 28.05
N GLY A 31 10.59 -29.17 27.78
CA GLY A 31 11.69 -29.03 28.73
C GLY A 31 11.46 -27.97 29.80
N GLU A 32 10.82 -26.84 29.46
CA GLU A 32 10.57 -25.74 30.40
C GLU A 32 9.52 -26.06 31.48
N ALA A 33 8.71 -27.12 31.31
CA ALA A 33 7.74 -27.57 32.31
C ALA A 33 8.36 -28.09 33.62
N THR A 34 9.70 -28.21 33.72
CA THR A 34 10.40 -28.70 34.93
C THR A 34 11.08 -27.62 35.78
N HIS A 35 11.13 -26.36 35.35
CA HIS A 35 11.68 -25.27 36.16
C HIS A 35 10.58 -24.42 36.81
N THR A 36 10.01 -24.96 37.88
CA THR A 36 9.17 -24.22 38.83
C THR A 36 10.03 -23.16 39.52
N VAL A 37 9.93 -21.91 39.07
CA VAL A 37 10.56 -20.77 39.74
C VAL A 37 9.71 -20.39 40.94
N GLU A 38 10.25 -20.59 42.14
CA GLU A 38 9.68 -20.10 43.40
C GLU A 38 9.59 -18.56 43.36
N GLN A 39 8.37 -18.03 43.24
CA GLN A 39 8.11 -16.60 43.33
C GLN A 39 8.07 -16.16 44.80
N SER A 40 9.06 -15.36 45.19
CA SER A 40 9.02 -14.54 46.40
C SER A 40 8.12 -13.32 46.19
N SER A 41 7.15 -13.19 47.09
CA SER A 41 6.14 -12.12 47.18
C SER A 41 6.75 -10.76 47.52
N ALA A 42 6.40 -9.72 46.76
CA ALA A 42 6.34 -8.35 47.25
C ALA A 42 5.30 -7.52 46.47
N THR A 43 4.53 -6.78 47.25
CA THR A 43 3.28 -6.06 47.00
C THR A 43 3.38 -4.73 46.23
N LEU A 44 2.21 -4.33 45.69
CA LEU A 44 1.72 -2.98 45.29
C LEU A 44 2.01 -2.47 43.86
N SER A 45 0.99 -2.49 43.01
CA SER A 45 0.44 -1.31 42.30
C SER A 45 -0.82 -1.71 41.50
N THR A 46 -1.94 -1.05 41.77
CA THR A 46 -3.20 -1.15 41.01
C THR A 46 -3.07 -0.39 39.68
N ALA A 47 -2.50 -1.05 38.69
CA ALA A 47 -2.82 -0.83 37.28
C ALA A 47 -3.67 -2.03 36.85
N GLU A 48 -4.65 -1.83 35.97
CA GLU A 48 -5.32 -2.94 35.27
C GLU A 48 -4.26 -3.72 34.49
N THR A 49 -3.66 -4.70 35.16
CA THR A 49 -2.77 -5.68 34.57
C THR A 49 -3.65 -6.54 33.69
N VAL A 50 -3.64 -6.23 32.39
CA VAL A 50 -4.03 -7.18 31.35
C VAL A 50 -3.23 -8.44 31.66
N ALA A 51 -3.90 -9.45 32.22
CA ALA A 51 -3.28 -10.70 32.59
C ALA A 51 -2.61 -11.27 31.34
N MET A 52 -1.29 -11.11 31.25
CA MET A 52 -0.52 -11.59 30.11
C MET A 52 -0.50 -13.10 30.21
N LYS A 53 -1.40 -13.75 29.47
CA LYS A 53 -1.37 -15.20 29.34
C LYS A 53 -0.04 -15.57 28.70
N PRO A 54 0.77 -16.43 29.31
CA PRO A 54 1.97 -16.94 28.65
C PRO A 54 1.52 -17.66 27.38
N ALA A 55 1.92 -17.12 26.23
CA ALA A 55 1.68 -17.74 24.93
C ALA A 55 2.87 -18.64 24.61
N SER A 56 2.59 -19.86 24.15
CA SER A 56 3.65 -20.78 23.76
C SER A 56 4.32 -20.28 22.46
N LEU A 57 5.61 -20.59 22.27
CA LEU A 57 6.33 -20.22 21.05
C LEU A 57 5.69 -20.89 19.81
N HIS A 58 5.20 -22.12 19.97
CA HIS A 58 4.44 -22.81 18.94
C HIS A 58 3.13 -22.07 18.59
N GLU A 59 2.39 -21.59 19.59
CA GLU A 59 1.18 -20.80 19.38
C GLU A 59 1.48 -19.49 18.64
N LEU A 60 2.56 -18.79 18.99
CA LEU A 60 3.02 -17.59 18.30
C LEU A 60 3.38 -17.88 16.84
N TYR A 61 4.10 -18.98 16.59
CA TYR A 61 4.48 -19.37 15.23
C TYR A 61 3.25 -19.71 14.38
N THR A 62 2.33 -20.52 14.89
CA THR A 62 1.10 -20.90 14.16
C THR A 62 0.19 -19.70 13.92
N LYS A 63 0.08 -18.77 14.88
CA LYS A 63 -0.65 -17.51 14.67
C LYS A 63 0.02 -16.62 13.62
N SER A 64 1.35 -16.51 13.65
CA SER A 64 2.11 -15.73 12.69
C SER A 64 2.06 -16.30 11.26
N ALA A 65 1.80 -17.60 11.13
CA ALA A 65 1.67 -18.27 9.83
C ALA A 65 0.35 -17.93 9.10
N SER A 66 -0.68 -17.46 9.82
CA SER A 66 -1.94 -17.05 9.22
C SER A 66 -1.93 -15.56 8.91
N GLU A 67 -1.86 -15.23 7.61
CA GLU A 67 -1.96 -13.86 7.11
C GLU A 67 -3.22 -13.13 7.63
N LEU A 68 -4.33 -13.86 7.80
CA LEU A 68 -5.60 -13.30 8.29
C LEU A 68 -5.56 -13.00 9.79
N ASN A 69 -4.91 -13.83 10.60
CA ASN A 69 -4.77 -13.56 12.03
C ASN A 69 -3.93 -12.31 12.26
N LEU A 70 -2.79 -12.20 11.56
CA LEU A 70 -1.93 -11.02 11.62
C LEU A 70 -2.69 -9.75 11.20
N ALA A 71 -3.49 -9.82 10.13
CA ALA A 71 -4.31 -8.71 9.68
C ALA A 71 -5.39 -8.31 10.69
N ASN A 72 -6.04 -9.27 11.35
CA ASN A 72 -7.05 -9.01 12.38
C ASN A 72 -6.44 -8.42 13.66
N GLU A 73 -5.28 -8.91 14.08
CA GLU A 73 -4.51 -8.34 15.20
C GLU A 73 -4.10 -6.89 14.90
N TYR A 74 -3.60 -6.64 13.69
CA TYR A 74 -3.30 -5.28 13.25
C TYR A 74 -4.55 -4.38 13.27
N LEU A 75 -5.71 -4.85 12.82
CA LEU A 75 -6.95 -4.08 12.94
C LEU A 75 -7.37 -3.83 14.39
N ALA A 76 -7.14 -4.77 15.30
CA ALA A 76 -7.40 -4.57 16.72
C ALA A 76 -6.52 -3.44 17.28
N LEU A 77 -5.23 -3.41 16.92
CA LEU A 77 -4.31 -2.32 17.29
C LEU A 77 -4.75 -0.98 16.71
N VAL A 78 -5.15 -0.93 15.44
CA VAL A 78 -5.63 0.30 14.78
C VAL A 78 -6.89 0.86 15.45
N ARG A 79 -7.73 0.01 16.05
CA ARG A 79 -8.91 0.47 16.82
C ARG A 79 -8.51 1.17 18.11
N CYS A 80 -7.46 0.69 18.78
CA CYS A 80 -6.91 1.32 19.98
C CYS A 80 -6.06 2.55 19.65
N HIS A 81 -5.39 2.53 18.50
CA HIS A 81 -4.45 3.55 18.05
C HIS A 81 -4.83 3.99 16.63
N PRO A 82 -5.68 5.03 16.49
CA PRO A 82 -6.17 5.46 15.18
C PRO A 82 -5.03 5.86 14.23
N VAL A 83 -5.04 5.28 13.03
CA VAL A 83 -4.11 5.57 11.93
C VAL A 83 -4.90 6.03 10.70
N LYS A 84 -4.26 6.80 9.81
CA LYS A 84 -4.83 7.16 8.50
C LYS A 84 -5.28 5.89 7.76
N LEU A 85 -6.53 5.85 7.30
CA LEU A 85 -7.13 4.68 6.65
C LEU A 85 -6.32 4.17 5.44
N ARG A 86 -5.70 5.07 4.68
CA ARG A 86 -4.82 4.70 3.55
C ARG A 86 -3.65 3.81 3.99
N SER A 87 -3.02 4.11 5.12
CA SER A 87 -1.94 3.30 5.70
C SER A 87 -2.46 1.94 6.14
N VAL A 88 -3.65 1.89 6.75
CA VAL A 88 -4.30 0.63 7.15
C VAL A 88 -4.55 -0.27 5.94
N ILE A 89 -5.15 0.29 4.87
CA ILE A 89 -5.39 -0.43 3.61
C ILE A 89 -4.07 -0.93 3.00
N PHE A 90 -3.01 -0.11 3.03
CA PHE A 90 -1.70 -0.47 2.52
C PHE A 90 -1.11 -1.69 3.25
N HIS A 91 -1.08 -1.68 4.59
CA HIS A 91 -0.54 -2.78 5.38
C HIS A 91 -1.35 -4.07 5.21
N ILE A 92 -2.68 -3.99 5.29
CA ILE A 92 -3.55 -5.15 5.12
C ILE A 92 -3.40 -5.76 3.72
N ARG A 93 -3.33 -4.94 2.67
CA ARG A 93 -3.09 -5.43 1.29
C ARG A 93 -1.75 -6.14 1.14
N ARG A 94 -0.73 -5.72 1.89
CA ARG A 94 0.59 -6.35 1.87
C ARG A 94 0.58 -7.68 2.62
N MET A 95 -0.07 -7.73 3.79
CA MET A 95 -0.20 -8.95 4.59
C MET A 95 -1.02 -10.03 3.89
N CYS A 96 -2.18 -9.68 3.33
CA CYS A 96 -3.14 -10.63 2.76
C CYS A 96 -3.16 -10.61 1.22
N ARG A 97 -2.03 -10.27 0.57
CA ARG A 97 -1.99 -10.02 -0.87
C ARG A 97 -2.54 -11.20 -1.68
N ASP A 98 -2.12 -12.40 -1.33
CA ASP A 98 -2.43 -13.60 -2.11
C ASP A 98 -3.86 -14.07 -1.87
N LEU A 99 -4.37 -13.96 -0.64
CA LEU A 99 -5.77 -14.21 -0.32
C LEU A 99 -6.73 -13.23 -1.02
N LEU A 100 -6.41 -11.93 -0.99
CA LEU A 100 -7.22 -10.91 -1.64
C LEU A 100 -7.26 -11.09 -3.17
N LYS A 101 -6.17 -11.57 -3.78
CA LYS A 101 -6.15 -11.93 -5.20
C LYS A 101 -6.93 -13.21 -5.47
N LYS A 102 -6.69 -14.27 -4.69
CA LYS A 102 -7.35 -15.58 -4.82
C LYS A 102 -8.87 -15.45 -4.82
N TYR A 103 -9.40 -14.57 -3.97
CA TYR A 103 -10.84 -14.34 -3.83
C TYR A 103 -11.38 -13.10 -4.55
N GLN A 104 -10.59 -12.46 -5.42
CA GLN A 104 -10.97 -11.26 -6.19
C GLN A 104 -11.52 -10.09 -5.33
N LEU A 105 -10.93 -9.90 -4.15
CA LEU A 105 -11.29 -8.87 -3.17
C LEU A 105 -10.29 -7.69 -3.14
N MET A 106 -9.28 -7.69 -4.01
CA MET A 106 -8.23 -6.65 -4.03
C MET A 106 -8.80 -5.23 -4.28
N GLU A 107 -9.65 -5.05 -5.28
CA GLU A 107 -10.24 -3.74 -5.60
C GLU A 107 -11.24 -3.29 -4.52
N ASP A 108 -12.00 -4.24 -3.95
CA ASP A 108 -12.91 -3.96 -2.84
C ASP A 108 -12.14 -3.45 -1.61
N MET A 109 -10.95 -4.03 -1.35
CA MET A 109 -10.05 -3.58 -0.28
C MET A 109 -9.46 -2.19 -0.54
N ILE A 110 -9.09 -1.88 -1.78
CA ILE A 110 -8.58 -0.55 -2.16
C ILE A 110 -9.68 0.51 -2.01
N SER A 111 -10.92 0.14 -2.33
CA SER A 111 -12.09 1.04 -2.31
C SER A 111 -12.73 1.15 -0.92
N ALA A 112 -12.20 0.45 0.09
CA ALA A 112 -12.74 0.48 1.44
C ALA A 112 -12.62 1.89 2.04
N ASN A 113 -13.72 2.39 2.61
CA ASN A 113 -13.82 3.74 3.17
C ASN A 113 -13.93 3.75 4.71
N SER A 114 -13.89 2.58 5.36
CA SER A 114 -13.95 2.46 6.81
C SER A 114 -13.30 1.17 7.30
N ILE A 115 -12.87 1.17 8.57
CA ILE A 115 -12.30 -0.01 9.25
C ILE A 115 -13.31 -1.17 9.28
N ASN A 116 -14.61 -0.87 9.39
CA ASN A 116 -15.66 -1.88 9.40
C ASN A 116 -15.77 -2.62 8.05
N VAL A 117 -15.65 -1.89 6.94
CA VAL A 117 -15.63 -2.49 5.60
C VAL A 117 -14.40 -3.40 5.42
N ILE A 118 -13.23 -2.97 5.91
CA ILE A 118 -12.00 -3.79 5.89
C ILE A 118 -12.19 -5.06 6.73
N SER A 119 -12.74 -4.95 7.94
CA SER A 119 -13.02 -6.10 8.81
C SER A 119 -14.01 -7.08 8.14
N ALA A 120 -15.04 -6.58 7.47
CA ALA A 120 -15.99 -7.41 6.72
C ALA A 120 -15.33 -8.13 5.53
N LEU A 121 -14.37 -7.49 4.85
CA LEU A 121 -13.58 -8.12 3.78
C LEU A 121 -12.70 -9.26 4.31
N LEU A 122 -11.99 -9.06 5.43
CA LEU A 122 -11.18 -10.11 6.05
C LEU A 122 -12.04 -11.29 6.53
N ASN A 123 -13.22 -11.01 7.09
CA ASN A 123 -14.18 -12.06 7.46
C ASN A 123 -14.64 -12.86 6.23
N ARG A 124 -14.86 -12.21 5.08
CA ARG A 124 -15.15 -12.93 3.82
C ARG A 124 -13.99 -13.82 3.38
N CYS A 125 -12.75 -13.34 3.46
CA CYS A 125 -11.57 -14.17 3.19
C CYS A 125 -11.55 -15.41 4.09
N ALA A 126 -11.76 -15.23 5.40
CA ALA A 126 -11.80 -16.34 6.36
C ALA A 126 -12.93 -17.34 6.05
N MET A 127 -14.12 -16.85 5.68
CA MET A 127 -15.23 -17.71 5.26
C MET A 127 -14.90 -18.52 4.01
N TYR A 128 -14.24 -17.92 3.02
CA TYR A 128 -13.84 -18.62 1.79
C TYR A 128 -12.71 -19.62 2.04
N GLU A 129 -11.78 -19.35 2.96
CA GLU A 129 -10.78 -20.35 3.38
C GLU A 129 -11.42 -21.54 4.09
N ALA A 130 -12.35 -21.28 5.02
CA ALA A 130 -13.04 -22.33 5.75
C ALA A 130 -13.98 -23.15 4.86
N LYS A 131 -14.62 -22.52 3.87
CA LYS A 131 -15.58 -23.15 2.95
C LYS A 131 -15.25 -22.79 1.50
N PRO A 132 -14.27 -23.46 0.87
CA PRO A 132 -13.85 -23.15 -0.50
C PRO A 132 -14.97 -23.24 -1.54
N GLN A 133 -15.97 -24.11 -1.32
CA GLN A 133 -17.12 -24.27 -2.22
C GLN A 133 -18.06 -23.04 -2.26
N SER A 134 -18.00 -22.17 -1.24
CA SER A 134 -18.81 -20.96 -1.19
C SER A 134 -18.27 -19.85 -2.08
N PHE A 135 -17.00 -19.93 -2.50
CA PHE A 135 -16.40 -18.98 -3.41
C PHE A 135 -16.65 -19.39 -4.87
N LYS A 136 -17.20 -18.47 -5.66
CA LYS A 136 -17.37 -18.62 -7.10
C LYS A 136 -16.53 -17.56 -7.80
N PHE A 137 -15.56 -18.01 -8.59
CA PHE A 137 -14.71 -17.12 -9.37
C PHE A 137 -15.52 -16.38 -10.43
N ASP A 138 -15.43 -15.06 -10.44
CA ASP A 138 -16.10 -14.19 -11.40
C ASP A 138 -15.13 -13.84 -12.54
N LYS A 139 -15.34 -14.48 -13.69
CA LYS A 139 -14.54 -14.25 -14.89
C LYS A 139 -14.71 -12.83 -15.44
N MET A 140 -15.88 -12.22 -15.30
CA MET A 140 -16.12 -10.87 -15.83
C MET A 140 -15.39 -9.84 -14.98
N LYS A 141 -15.42 -9.99 -13.66
CA LYS A 141 -14.65 -9.14 -12.73
C LYS A 141 -13.15 -9.21 -13.03
N GLU A 142 -12.61 -10.40 -13.30
CA GLU A 142 -11.19 -10.56 -13.65
C GLU A 142 -10.82 -9.83 -14.95
N ILE A 143 -11.66 -9.95 -15.99
CA ILE A 143 -11.45 -9.28 -17.27
C ILE A 143 -11.46 -7.76 -17.09
N GLU A 144 -12.40 -7.22 -16.31
CA GLU A 144 -12.50 -5.80 -16.01
C GLU A 144 -11.28 -5.28 -15.23
N ILE A 145 -10.85 -6.02 -14.20
CA ILE A 145 -9.65 -5.67 -13.42
C ILE A 145 -8.43 -5.66 -14.33
N LYS A 146 -8.26 -6.68 -15.17
CA LYS A 146 -7.13 -6.77 -16.11
C LYS A 146 -7.17 -5.65 -17.15
N ALA A 147 -8.36 -5.33 -17.68
CA ALA A 147 -8.54 -4.23 -18.62
C ALA A 147 -8.21 -2.87 -17.99
N THR A 148 -8.65 -2.65 -16.75
CA THR A 148 -8.36 -1.43 -15.97
C THR A 148 -6.87 -1.28 -15.69
N GLN A 149 -6.19 -2.37 -15.30
CA GLN A 149 -4.74 -2.38 -15.09
C GLN A 149 -3.96 -2.10 -16.38
N GLU A 150 -4.38 -2.70 -17.49
CA GLU A 150 -3.76 -2.46 -18.79
C GLU A 150 -3.97 -1.02 -19.28
N GLN A 151 -5.15 -0.46 -19.04
CA GLN A 151 -5.42 0.94 -19.34
C GLN A 151 -4.52 1.88 -18.53
N LYS A 152 -4.39 1.65 -17.22
CA LYS A 152 -3.46 2.40 -16.35
C LYS A 152 -2.01 2.31 -16.84
N ARG A 153 -1.55 1.10 -17.17
CA ARG A 153 -0.20 0.88 -17.73
C ARG A 153 0.02 1.62 -19.04
N ARG A 154 -0.98 1.64 -19.92
CA ARG A 154 -0.93 2.37 -21.20
C ARG A 154 -0.86 3.88 -20.99
N GLU A 155 -1.63 4.40 -20.04
CA GLU A 155 -1.64 5.83 -19.69
C GLU A 155 -0.30 6.26 -19.06
N GLU A 156 0.21 5.52 -18.08
CA GLU A 156 1.54 5.76 -17.49
C GLU A 156 2.66 5.63 -18.54
N GLY A 157 2.55 4.67 -19.47
CA GLY A 157 3.48 4.48 -20.58
C GLY A 157 3.56 5.69 -21.53
N LYS A 158 2.46 6.44 -21.71
CA LYS A 158 2.46 7.66 -22.55
C LYS A 158 3.36 8.75 -21.96
N ARG A 159 3.40 8.91 -20.63
CA ARG A 159 4.29 9.87 -19.97
C ARG A 159 5.75 9.50 -20.16
N LYS A 160 6.10 8.23 -19.94
CA LYS A 160 7.46 7.72 -20.19
C LYS A 160 7.90 7.91 -21.65
N ALA A 161 6.99 7.65 -22.60
CA ALA A 161 7.27 7.88 -24.02
C ALA A 161 7.45 9.37 -24.37
N TYR A 162 6.69 10.25 -23.72
CA TYR A 162 6.87 11.70 -23.81
C TYR A 162 8.24 12.13 -23.29
N GLU A 163 8.61 11.68 -22.08
CA GLU A 163 9.89 12.02 -21.45
C GLU A 163 11.07 11.55 -22.30
N ALA A 164 11.04 10.30 -22.74
CA ALA A 164 12.05 9.75 -23.62
C ALA A 164 12.14 10.52 -24.96
N ARG A 165 11.01 11.01 -25.50
CA ARG A 165 11.02 11.83 -26.73
C ARG A 165 11.65 13.20 -26.48
N MET A 166 11.38 13.85 -25.35
CA MET A 166 11.96 15.15 -24.99
C MET A 166 13.47 15.04 -24.76
N LEU A 167 13.93 14.00 -24.04
CA LEU A 167 15.35 13.71 -23.84
C LEU A 167 16.08 13.51 -25.19
N ARG A 168 15.49 12.72 -26.10
CA ARG A 168 16.05 12.54 -27.46
C ARG A 168 16.09 13.85 -28.26
N LYS A 169 15.12 14.75 -28.06
CA LYS A 169 15.09 16.04 -28.73
C LYS A 169 16.23 16.95 -28.22
N ALA A 170 16.38 17.09 -26.91
CA ALA A 170 17.48 17.85 -26.31
C ALA A 170 18.85 17.35 -26.80
N LYS A 171 19.04 16.02 -26.84
CA LYS A 171 20.26 15.39 -27.35
C LYS A 171 20.53 15.70 -28.83
N ARG A 172 19.51 15.69 -29.69
CA ARG A 172 19.67 16.03 -31.13
C ARG A 172 20.07 17.48 -31.35
N GLU A 173 19.56 18.37 -30.51
CA GLU A 173 19.85 19.80 -30.56
C GLU A 173 21.14 20.18 -29.81
N LYS A 174 21.83 19.21 -29.22
CA LYS A 174 23.08 19.38 -28.47
C LYS A 174 22.97 20.40 -27.34
N LEU A 175 21.84 20.38 -26.64
CA LEU A 175 21.69 21.15 -25.40
C LEU A 175 22.56 20.51 -24.31
N ASP A 176 23.22 21.34 -23.51
CA ASP A 176 24.07 20.89 -22.40
C ASP A 176 23.27 20.16 -21.32
N ASP A 177 22.01 20.59 -21.11
CA ASP A 177 21.05 19.94 -20.22
C ASP A 177 20.13 19.00 -21.01
N ALA A 178 20.28 17.69 -20.80
CA ALA A 178 19.43 16.67 -21.41
C ALA A 178 17.96 16.83 -21.00
N GLU A 179 17.68 17.36 -19.81
CA GLU A 179 16.35 17.57 -19.25
C GLU A 179 15.78 18.95 -19.58
N TYR A 180 16.45 19.77 -20.39
CA TYR A 180 16.02 21.14 -20.70
C TYR A 180 14.52 21.25 -21.02
N TYR A 181 14.02 20.40 -21.92
CA TYR A 181 12.60 20.37 -22.29
C TYR A 181 11.67 19.84 -21.19
N LEU A 182 12.19 18.98 -20.31
CA LEU A 182 11.44 18.47 -19.15
C LEU A 182 11.40 19.46 -17.99
N ARG A 183 12.27 20.47 -17.96
CA ARG A 183 12.22 21.56 -16.98
C ARG A 183 11.29 22.70 -17.41
N GLN A 184 11.07 22.87 -18.71
CA GLN A 184 10.13 23.88 -19.20
C GLN A 184 8.73 23.65 -18.65
N GLY A 185 8.25 24.59 -17.83
CA GLY A 185 6.93 24.50 -17.22
C GLY A 185 6.82 23.51 -16.05
N ALA A 186 7.95 23.04 -15.52
CA ALA A 186 8.01 22.13 -14.37
C ALA A 186 8.06 22.86 -13.03
N ASP A 187 8.14 24.19 -13.02
CA ASP A 187 8.13 24.98 -11.79
C ASP A 187 6.81 24.74 -11.04
N VAL A 188 6.91 24.35 -9.77
CA VAL A 188 5.73 24.09 -8.93
C VAL A 188 5.02 25.43 -8.67
N PRO A 189 3.72 25.55 -8.94
CA PRO A 189 3.00 26.79 -8.69
C PRO A 189 2.97 27.10 -7.19
N SER A 190 3.22 28.36 -6.83
CA SER A 190 3.11 28.80 -5.44
C SER A 190 1.64 28.93 -5.01
N VAL A 191 1.37 28.89 -3.70
CA VAL A 191 0.02 29.15 -3.18
C VAL A 191 -0.50 30.52 -3.59
N GLN A 192 0.37 31.53 -3.69
CA GLN A 192 -0.02 32.88 -4.15
C GLN A 192 -0.42 32.86 -5.63
N THR A 193 0.35 32.17 -6.47
CA THR A 193 0.04 31.99 -7.90
C THR A 193 -1.30 31.30 -8.09
N VAL A 194 -1.57 30.23 -7.33
CA VAL A 194 -2.86 29.51 -7.37
C VAL A 194 -4.02 30.42 -6.95
N LYS A 195 -3.85 31.23 -5.89
CA LYS A 195 -4.87 32.19 -5.44
C LYS A 195 -5.15 33.24 -6.51
N GLN A 196 -4.10 33.82 -7.11
CA GLN A 196 -4.24 34.79 -8.21
C GLN A 196 -5.01 34.17 -9.38
N LEU A 197 -4.58 33.00 -9.85
CA LEU A 197 -5.22 32.31 -10.98
C LEU A 197 -6.70 32.03 -10.72
N LYS A 198 -7.11 31.67 -9.49
CA LYS A 198 -8.54 31.44 -9.17
C LYS A 198 -9.42 32.67 -9.42
N THR A 199 -8.87 33.88 -9.36
CA THR A 199 -9.60 35.14 -9.61
C THR A 199 -9.61 35.58 -11.07
N MET A 200 -8.74 35.01 -11.92
CA MET A 200 -8.59 35.39 -13.32
C MET A 200 -9.63 34.72 -14.23
N GLN A 201 -9.90 35.37 -15.36
CA GLN A 201 -10.70 34.81 -16.46
C GLN A 201 -10.02 33.59 -17.09
N SER A 202 -10.81 32.71 -17.70
CA SER A 202 -10.35 31.40 -18.18
C SER A 202 -9.17 31.47 -19.15
N ASP A 203 -9.19 32.43 -20.09
CA ASP A 203 -8.19 32.50 -21.16
C ASP A 203 -6.85 33.06 -20.66
N GLU A 204 -6.90 34.12 -19.83
CA GLU A 204 -5.71 34.71 -19.21
C GLU A 204 -5.03 33.73 -18.25
N LYS A 205 -5.85 32.99 -17.49
CA LYS A 205 -5.42 31.90 -16.61
C LYS A 205 -4.64 30.85 -17.37
N LEU A 206 -5.15 30.39 -18.52
CA LEU A 206 -4.47 29.37 -19.34
C LEU A 206 -3.17 29.91 -19.94
N ALA A 207 -3.15 31.17 -20.38
CA ALA A 207 -1.95 31.80 -20.93
C ALA A 207 -0.83 31.90 -19.87
N LEU A 208 -1.17 32.37 -18.66
CA LEU A 208 -0.22 32.47 -17.55
C LEU A 208 0.27 31.08 -17.10
N TRP A 209 -0.64 30.10 -17.02
CA TRP A 209 -0.30 28.72 -16.66
C TRP A 209 0.69 28.09 -17.65
N LYS A 210 0.46 28.25 -18.96
CA LYS A 210 1.32 27.67 -20.00
C LYS A 210 2.75 28.22 -19.99
N LYS A 211 2.97 29.42 -19.45
CA LYS A 211 4.29 30.06 -19.42
C LYS A 211 5.24 29.39 -18.43
N SER A 212 4.76 29.03 -17.24
CA SER A 212 5.61 28.58 -16.13
C SER A 212 5.22 27.22 -15.53
N HIS A 213 4.00 26.75 -15.78
CA HIS A 213 3.42 25.58 -15.11
C HIS A 213 2.79 24.59 -16.10
N SER A 214 3.20 24.61 -17.37
CA SER A 214 2.58 23.82 -18.44
C SER A 214 2.65 22.30 -18.24
N GLN A 215 3.53 21.82 -17.36
CA GLN A 215 3.60 20.40 -16.99
C GLN A 215 2.72 20.03 -15.79
N HIS A 216 2.24 21.00 -15.02
CA HIS A 216 1.39 20.79 -13.86
C HIS A 216 -0.09 20.76 -14.25
N CYS A 217 -0.87 19.94 -13.55
CA CYS A 217 -2.29 19.82 -13.84
C CYS A 217 -3.07 21.02 -13.31
N MET A 218 -3.54 21.89 -14.19
CA MET A 218 -4.31 23.08 -13.79
C MET A 218 -5.55 22.71 -12.96
N SER A 219 -6.29 21.66 -13.32
CA SER A 219 -7.43 21.16 -12.53
C SER A 219 -7.06 20.71 -11.13
N TYR A 220 -5.88 20.09 -10.95
CA TYR A 220 -5.41 19.68 -9.62
C TYR A 220 -5.30 20.88 -8.67
N HIS A 221 -4.79 22.00 -9.18
CA HIS A 221 -4.55 23.20 -8.37
C HIS A 221 -5.78 24.11 -8.24
N LEU A 222 -6.62 24.19 -9.28
CA LEU A 222 -7.68 25.20 -9.36
C LEU A 222 -9.07 24.65 -9.02
N ASP A 223 -9.38 23.40 -9.35
CA ASP A 223 -10.73 22.85 -9.18
C ASP A 223 -11.00 22.43 -7.73
N ILE A 224 -12.25 22.63 -7.29
CA ILE A 224 -12.70 22.17 -5.96
C ILE A 224 -12.77 20.64 -6.01
N GLY A 225 -11.96 19.98 -5.19
CA GLY A 225 -11.81 18.52 -5.20
C GLY A 225 -10.66 18.01 -6.07
N GLY A 226 -9.87 18.90 -6.69
CA GLY A 226 -8.67 18.55 -7.44
C GLY A 226 -8.95 17.82 -8.76
N CYS A 227 -7.90 17.21 -9.33
CA CYS A 227 -7.98 16.55 -10.63
C CYS A 227 -8.62 15.16 -10.51
N LYS A 228 -9.75 14.96 -11.22
CA LYS A 228 -10.48 13.68 -11.26
C LYS A 228 -9.68 12.49 -11.79
N ARG A 229 -8.60 12.73 -12.55
CA ARG A 229 -7.74 11.68 -13.11
C ARG A 229 -6.69 11.17 -12.12
N ASP A 230 -6.41 11.93 -11.06
CA ASP A 230 -5.38 11.60 -10.07
C ASP A 230 -4.09 11.06 -10.73
N ARG A 231 -3.64 9.84 -10.39
CA ARG A 231 -2.42 9.23 -10.93
C ARG A 231 -2.43 8.96 -12.44
N SER A 232 -3.59 8.94 -13.10
CA SER A 232 -3.65 8.79 -14.55
C SER A 232 -3.57 10.10 -15.32
N CYS A 233 -3.42 11.23 -14.62
CA CYS A 233 -3.21 12.51 -15.26
C CYS A 233 -1.85 12.55 -15.99
N ALA A 234 -1.84 13.06 -17.23
CA ALA A 234 -0.60 13.25 -17.99
C ALA A 234 0.27 14.42 -17.48
N PHE A 235 -0.31 15.24 -16.60
CA PHE A 235 0.32 16.40 -15.98
C PHE A 235 0.64 16.08 -14.52
N LEU A 236 1.68 16.72 -13.99
CA LEU A 236 2.16 16.54 -12.64
C LEU A 236 1.13 17.02 -11.61
N HIS A 237 0.93 16.23 -10.57
CA HIS A 237 0.13 16.56 -9.38
C HIS A 237 1.08 16.78 -8.21
N VAL A 238 1.60 17.99 -8.09
CA VAL A 238 2.50 18.37 -6.97
C VAL A 238 1.77 19.39 -6.13
N ASN A 239 1.85 19.29 -4.81
CA ASN A 239 1.25 20.30 -3.92
C ASN A 239 1.87 21.68 -4.20
N ALA A 240 1.04 22.72 -4.18
CA ALA A 240 1.54 24.08 -4.39
C ALA A 240 2.54 24.44 -3.29
N GLN A 241 3.67 25.05 -3.66
CA GLN A 241 4.68 25.44 -2.69
C GLN A 241 4.12 26.50 -1.73
N GLY A 242 4.00 26.12 -0.47
CA GLY A 242 3.66 27.02 0.64
C GLY A 242 4.90 27.72 1.19
N ILE A 243 4.67 28.81 1.93
CA ILE A 243 5.75 29.55 2.64
C ILE A 243 6.31 28.73 3.82
N ASN A 244 5.59 27.69 4.26
CA ASN A 244 6.00 26.86 5.39
C ASN A 244 6.43 25.49 4.91
N ALA A 245 7.73 25.23 5.08
CA ALA A 245 8.42 23.98 5.38
C ALA A 245 8.05 22.71 4.62
N PHE A 246 9.09 22.04 4.14
CA PHE A 246 9.08 20.64 3.74
C PHE A 246 8.52 19.78 4.90
N GLU A 247 7.29 19.29 4.76
CA GLU A 247 6.82 18.17 5.58
C GLU A 247 7.44 16.90 4.97
N GLU A 248 8.44 16.36 5.66
CA GLU A 248 9.15 15.11 5.32
C GLU A 248 8.22 13.88 5.18
N ASN A 249 6.93 14.04 5.47
CA ASN A 249 5.88 13.04 5.34
C ASN A 249 5.11 13.07 4.01
N ASP A 250 5.42 14.00 3.09
CA ASP A 250 4.86 13.97 1.73
C ASP A 250 5.66 12.95 0.91
N GLU A 251 5.47 11.67 1.25
CA GLU A 251 6.11 10.52 0.59
C GLU A 251 5.95 10.64 -0.93
N VAL A 252 7.09 10.86 -1.59
CA VAL A 252 7.24 10.69 -3.03
C VAL A 252 6.83 9.26 -3.35
N ALA A 253 5.63 9.10 -3.91
CA ALA A 253 5.12 7.81 -4.34
C ALA A 253 6.02 7.24 -5.45
N GLY A 254 6.94 6.35 -5.06
CA GLY A 254 7.56 5.36 -5.94
C GLY A 254 6.64 4.18 -6.23
#